data_AF-A0A945BCY9-F1
#
_entry.id   AF-A0A945BCY9-F1
#
_cell.length_a   1.000
_cell.length_b   1.000
_cell.length_c   1.000
_cell.angle_alpha   90.00
_cell.angle_beta   90.00
_cell.angle_gamma   90.00
#
_symmetry.space_group_name_H-M   'P 1'
#
loop_
_entity.id
_entity.type
_entity.pdbx_description
1 polymer ?
#
loop_
_entity_poly.entity_id
_entity_poly.type
_entity_poly.pdbx_seq_one_letter_code
_entity_poly.pdbx_strand_id
1 'polypeptide(L)'
;MSSIKHHPSHSMLVDFSAGNLGTAESICVSAHLHFCDQCRNELMRLDQVASQLMTEAEPQTIDEDLFDSVMSKIDALPAAPMKVEIEEHSDFPHSVAKLIKETESAPNWRRMSPSVDVARVRTGQKKFEVALHRICAGGKTPHHGHKGTEFTVVLKGSFSDEQAVYSEGDFLLRGPGDEHQPMGAQNGECICLSALAAPIKLSSPLGFLMKPWLRINPM
;
A
#
# COMPACT_ATOMS: atom_id res chain seq x y z
N MET A 1 -16.58 3.34 -13.89
CA MET A 1 -15.66 2.94 -12.81
C MET A 1 -16.41 1.99 -11.90
N SER A 2 -15.82 0.83 -11.58
CA SER A 2 -16.43 -0.08 -10.60
C SER A 2 -16.51 0.63 -9.24
N SER A 3 -17.63 0.50 -8.53
CA SER A 3 -17.73 1.01 -7.16
C SER A 3 -16.82 0.18 -6.27
N ILE A 4 -15.86 0.83 -5.60
CA ILE A 4 -15.05 0.23 -4.53
C ILE A 4 -16.01 -0.18 -3.41
N LYS A 5 -15.79 -1.37 -2.84
CA LYS A 5 -16.67 -1.96 -1.82
C LYS A 5 -15.95 -2.20 -0.49
N HIS A 6 -14.63 -2.34 -0.54
CA HIS A 6 -13.81 -2.65 0.63
C HIS A 6 -12.87 -1.49 0.90
N HIS A 7 -12.94 -0.97 2.11
CA HIS A 7 -12.26 0.25 2.53
C HIS A 7 -11.41 0.00 3.78
N PRO A 8 -10.38 0.82 4.02
CA PRO A 8 -9.81 0.93 5.35
C PRO A 8 -10.91 1.22 6.39
N SER A 9 -10.79 0.65 7.59
CA SER A 9 -11.64 1.02 8.71
C SER A 9 -11.53 2.53 9.00
N HIS A 10 -12.60 3.14 9.50
CA HIS A 10 -12.60 4.54 9.92
C HIS A 10 -11.46 4.87 10.90
N SER A 11 -11.15 3.98 11.85
CA SER A 11 -10.03 4.19 12.78
C SER A 11 -8.68 4.28 12.07
N MET A 12 -8.44 3.48 11.03
CA MET A 12 -7.22 3.61 10.21
C MET A 12 -7.17 4.94 9.46
N LEU A 13 -8.30 5.47 8.97
CA LEU A 13 -8.32 6.78 8.31
C LEU A 13 -8.02 7.91 9.32
N VAL A 14 -8.53 7.81 10.55
CA VAL A 14 -8.18 8.72 11.65
C VAL A 14 -6.68 8.65 11.95
N ASP A 15 -6.13 7.45 12.12
CA ASP A 15 -4.70 7.26 12.39
C ASP A 15 -3.83 7.72 11.22
N PHE A 16 -4.31 7.59 9.98
CA PHE A 16 -3.62 8.08 8.79
C PHE A 16 -3.59 9.61 8.75
N SER A 17 -4.74 10.26 8.98
CA SER A 17 -4.86 11.73 9.07
C SER A 17 -3.98 12.30 10.18
N ALA A 18 -3.98 11.65 11.35
CA ALA A 18 -3.17 12.05 12.49
C ALA A 18 -1.67 11.74 12.35
N GLY A 19 -1.24 11.02 11.31
CA GLY A 19 0.15 10.62 11.11
C GLY A 19 0.65 9.52 12.06
N ASN A 20 -0.26 8.72 12.65
CA ASN A 20 0.04 7.66 13.61
C ASN A 20 0.26 6.28 12.98
N LEU A 21 -0.19 6.07 11.74
CA LEU A 21 0.02 4.78 11.07
C LEU A 21 1.50 4.50 10.80
N GLY A 22 1.88 3.24 10.96
CA GLY A 22 3.19 2.77 10.53
C GLY A 22 3.39 2.92 9.01
N THR A 23 4.65 2.83 8.57
CA THR A 23 5.01 3.09 7.16
C THR A 23 4.29 2.16 6.18
N ALA A 24 4.22 0.86 6.47
CA ALA A 24 3.61 -0.13 5.57
C ALA A 24 2.09 0.05 5.50
N GLU A 25 1.45 0.32 6.63
CA GLU A 25 0.04 0.65 6.75
C GLU A 25 -0.28 1.93 5.94
N SER A 26 0.52 2.98 6.12
CA SER A 26 0.40 4.26 5.40
C SER A 26 0.55 4.11 3.89
N ILE A 27 1.48 3.26 3.44
CA ILE A 27 1.66 2.93 2.01
C ILE A 27 0.37 2.31 1.44
N CYS A 28 -0.24 1.36 2.15
CA CYS A 28 -1.47 0.69 1.69
C CYS A 28 -2.65 1.66 1.67
N VAL A 29 -2.84 2.47 2.71
CA VAL A 29 -3.90 3.50 2.73
C VAL A 29 -3.69 4.50 1.60
N SER A 30 -2.46 4.98 1.40
CA SER A 30 -2.14 5.91 0.30
C SER A 30 -2.43 5.32 -1.07
N ALA A 31 -2.13 4.03 -1.28
CA ALA A 31 -2.45 3.34 -2.53
C ALA A 31 -3.97 3.25 -2.76
N HIS A 32 -4.75 2.93 -1.73
CA HIS A 32 -6.22 2.93 -1.82
C HIS A 32 -6.80 4.32 -2.11
N LEU A 33 -6.27 5.36 -1.47
CA LEU A 33 -6.69 6.74 -1.66
C LEU A 33 -6.45 7.25 -3.09
N HIS A 34 -5.65 6.57 -3.91
CA HIS A 34 -5.57 6.86 -5.34
C HIS A 34 -6.87 6.53 -6.08
N PHE A 35 -7.56 5.45 -5.68
CA PHE A 35 -8.77 4.98 -6.34
C PHE A 35 -10.06 5.51 -5.70
N CYS A 36 -10.07 5.72 -4.38
CA CYS A 36 -11.32 5.90 -3.62
C CYS A 36 -11.65 7.36 -3.26
N ASP A 37 -12.59 7.96 -4.00
CA ASP A 37 -13.15 9.29 -3.66
C ASP A 37 -13.81 9.34 -2.29
N GLN A 38 -14.51 8.27 -1.89
CA GLN A 38 -15.17 8.21 -0.58
C GLN A 38 -14.16 8.36 0.56
N CYS A 39 -13.06 7.62 0.51
CA CYS A 39 -12.03 7.69 1.55
C CYS A 39 -11.22 8.99 1.48
N ARG A 40 -11.02 9.57 0.28
CA ARG A 40 -10.43 10.91 0.15
C ARG A 40 -11.31 11.98 0.80
N ASN A 41 -12.62 11.94 0.57
CA ASN A 41 -13.56 12.89 1.17
C ASN A 41 -13.62 12.77 2.69
N GLU A 42 -13.55 11.53 3.21
CA GLU A 42 -13.48 11.32 4.66
C GLU A 42 -12.18 11.85 5.24
N LEU A 43 -11.05 11.62 4.57
CA LEU A 43 -9.75 12.15 4.98
C LEU A 43 -9.76 13.69 5.03
N MET A 44 -10.32 14.35 4.02
CA MET A 44 -10.46 15.81 4.01
C MET A 44 -11.27 16.34 5.20
N ARG A 45 -12.29 15.62 5.66
CA ARG A 45 -13.08 16.01 6.85
C ARG A 45 -12.26 15.86 8.13
N LEU A 46 -11.48 14.79 8.23
CA LEU A 46 -10.58 14.58 9.36
C LEU A 46 -9.50 15.68 9.41
N ASP A 47 -8.93 16.03 8.27
CA ASP A 47 -7.93 17.09 8.14
C ASP A 47 -8.51 18.47 8.50
N GLN A 48 -9.80 18.72 8.26
CA GLN A 48 -10.47 19.95 8.73
C GLN A 48 -10.51 20.05 10.25
N VAL A 49 -10.73 18.93 10.96
CA VAL A 49 -10.66 18.91 12.43
C VAL A 49 -9.23 19.20 12.90
N ALA A 50 -8.24 18.55 12.29
CA ALA A 50 -6.83 18.81 12.60
C ALA A 50 -6.43 20.27 12.31
N SER A 51 -6.94 20.86 11.23
CA SER A 51 -6.73 22.27 10.89
C SER A 51 -7.29 23.20 11.97
N GLN A 52 -8.47 22.91 12.51
CA GLN A 52 -9.04 23.69 13.60
C GLN A 52 -8.19 23.59 14.87
N LEU A 53 -7.76 22.38 15.23
CA LEU A 53 -6.86 22.17 16.38
C LEU A 53 -5.53 22.92 16.20
N MET A 54 -4.96 22.90 15.00
CA MET A 54 -3.75 23.65 14.68
C MET A 54 -3.96 25.17 14.77
N THR A 55 -5.14 25.66 14.41
CA THR A 55 -5.49 27.09 14.50
C THR A 55 -5.62 27.56 15.95
N GLU A 56 -6.09 26.68 16.84
CA GLU A 56 -6.25 26.98 18.28
C GLU A 56 -4.99 26.72 19.11
N ALA A 57 -3.96 26.09 18.53
CA ALA A 57 -2.72 25.77 19.22
C ALA A 57 -1.96 27.04 19.63
N GLU A 58 -1.38 27.03 20.83
CA GLU A 58 -0.57 28.16 21.32
C GLU A 58 0.69 28.35 20.44
N PRO A 59 0.85 29.53 19.81
CA PRO A 59 2.02 29.81 19.00
C PRO A 59 3.31 29.69 19.82
N GLN A 60 4.33 29.08 19.22
CA GLN A 60 5.66 28.99 19.82
C GLN A 60 6.58 30.04 19.19
N THR A 61 7.34 30.74 20.02
CA THR A 61 8.35 31.68 19.56
C THR A 61 9.47 30.92 18.84
N ILE A 62 9.85 31.43 17.68
CA ILE A 62 10.96 30.96 16.84
C ILE A 62 12.00 32.08 16.68
N ASP A 63 13.17 31.74 16.15
CA ASP A 63 14.23 32.73 15.90
C ASP A 63 13.75 33.81 14.91
N GLU A 64 14.09 35.08 15.19
CA GLU A 64 13.61 36.25 14.43
C GLU A 64 14.06 36.23 12.96
N ASP A 65 15.20 35.59 12.66
CA ASP A 65 15.77 35.48 11.32
C ASP A 65 15.26 34.26 10.53
N LEU A 66 14.42 33.41 11.12
CA LEU A 66 13.97 32.17 10.49
C LEU A 66 13.16 32.44 9.21
N PHE A 67 12.31 33.47 9.22
CA PHE A 67 11.55 33.87 8.04
C PHE A 67 12.47 34.25 6.88
N ASP A 68 13.45 35.14 7.14
CA ASP A 68 14.40 35.60 6.13
C ASP A 68 15.28 34.45 5.62
N SER A 69 15.68 33.53 6.51
CA SER A 69 16.44 32.32 6.17
C SER A 69 15.66 31.38 5.24
N VAL A 70 14.36 31.18 5.48
CA VAL A 70 13.49 30.39 4.60
C VAL A 70 13.29 31.09 3.26
N MET A 71 13.00 32.40 3.26
CA MET A 71 12.80 33.17 2.04
C MET A 71 14.06 33.20 1.16
N SER A 72 15.25 33.39 1.76
CA SER A 72 16.51 33.34 1.03
C SER A 72 16.77 31.97 0.37
N LYS A 73 16.38 30.87 1.02
CA LYS A 73 16.45 29.53 0.41
C LYS A 73 15.48 29.36 -0.76
N ILE A 74 14.28 29.94 -0.68
CA ILE A 74 13.31 29.95 -1.78
C ILE A 74 13.85 30.75 -2.96
N ASP A 75 14.39 31.95 -2.72
CA ASP A 75 14.95 32.82 -3.75
C ASP A 75 16.21 32.24 -4.42
N ALA A 76 16.96 31.43 -3.68
CA ALA A 76 18.13 30.70 -4.18
C ALA A 76 17.77 29.45 -5.00
N LEU A 77 16.48 29.04 -5.06
CA LEU A 77 16.08 27.93 -5.92
C LEU A 77 16.37 28.28 -7.38
N PRO A 78 16.93 27.33 -8.16
CA PRO A 78 17.19 27.58 -9.57
C PRO A 78 15.89 27.92 -10.30
N ALA A 79 15.90 28.99 -11.10
CA ALA A 79 14.75 29.43 -11.92
C ALA A 79 14.39 28.45 -13.05
N ALA A 80 15.17 27.37 -13.23
CA ALA A 80 14.79 26.30 -14.13
C ALA A 80 13.49 25.68 -13.59
N PRO A 81 12.46 25.51 -14.43
CA PRO A 81 11.27 24.79 -13.99
C PRO A 81 11.75 23.46 -13.43
N MET A 82 11.37 23.16 -12.18
CA MET A 82 11.40 21.77 -11.74
C MET A 82 10.68 21.01 -12.83
N LYS A 83 11.41 20.20 -13.62
CA LYS A 83 10.77 19.17 -14.41
C LYS A 83 10.12 18.30 -13.36
N VAL A 84 8.85 18.58 -13.07
CA VAL A 84 7.95 17.53 -12.63
C VAL A 84 8.02 16.59 -13.80
N GLU A 85 8.87 15.58 -13.69
CA GLU A 85 8.71 14.35 -14.46
C GLU A 85 7.34 13.85 -14.02
N ILE A 86 6.29 14.40 -14.64
CA ILE A 86 5.02 13.71 -14.75
C ILE A 86 5.44 12.51 -15.58
N GLU A 87 5.85 11.44 -14.91
CA GLU A 87 6.10 10.17 -15.56
C GLU A 87 4.77 9.78 -16.19
N GLU A 88 4.66 10.08 -17.48
CA GLU A 88 3.56 9.65 -18.32
C GLU A 88 3.50 8.12 -18.19
N HIS A 89 2.40 7.62 -17.62
CA HIS A 89 2.03 6.21 -17.58
C HIS A 89 2.87 5.32 -16.67
N SER A 90 2.88 5.58 -15.37
CA SER A 90 3.04 4.46 -14.42
C SER A 90 1.74 3.65 -14.37
N ASP A 91 1.83 2.33 -14.50
CA ASP A 91 0.70 1.40 -14.30
C ASP A 91 0.23 1.33 -12.82
N PHE A 92 0.84 2.11 -11.93
CA PHE A 92 0.62 2.05 -10.48
C PHE A 92 0.23 3.41 -9.89
N PRO A 93 -0.47 3.43 -8.74
CA PRO A 93 -0.66 4.64 -7.95
C PRO A 93 0.65 5.37 -7.67
N HIS A 94 0.64 6.71 -7.67
CA HIS A 94 1.84 7.53 -7.49
C HIS A 94 2.69 7.15 -6.27
N SER A 95 2.07 6.86 -5.11
CA SER A 95 2.78 6.44 -3.90
C SER A 95 3.54 5.12 -4.10
N VAL A 96 2.95 4.18 -4.84
CA VAL A 96 3.53 2.88 -5.17
C VAL A 96 4.62 3.04 -6.23
N ALA A 97 4.38 3.83 -7.28
CA ALA A 97 5.35 4.13 -8.32
C ALA A 97 6.62 4.77 -7.74
N LYS A 98 6.47 5.78 -6.87
CA LYS A 98 7.56 6.42 -6.16
C LYS A 98 8.34 5.44 -5.30
N LEU A 99 7.64 4.60 -4.53
CA LEU A 99 8.27 3.60 -3.66
C LEU A 99 9.06 2.56 -4.46
N ILE A 100 8.53 2.14 -5.62
CA ILE A 100 9.26 1.26 -6.56
C ILE A 100 10.52 1.99 -7.02
N LYS A 101 10.43 3.21 -7.56
CA LYS A 101 11.55 3.99 -8.11
C LYS A 101 12.68 4.22 -7.10
N GLU A 102 12.34 4.47 -5.84
CA GLU A 102 13.31 4.62 -4.74
C GLU A 102 14.00 3.29 -4.37
N THR A 103 13.38 2.15 -4.68
CA THR A 103 13.95 0.81 -4.46
C THR A 103 14.75 0.30 -5.66
N GLU A 104 14.16 0.33 -6.86
CA GLU A 104 14.70 -0.14 -8.15
C GLU A 104 14.05 0.67 -9.31
N SER A 105 14.58 0.61 -10.53
CA SER A 105 13.97 1.34 -11.67
C SER A 105 12.64 0.75 -12.15
N ALA A 106 12.33 -0.50 -11.81
CA ALA A 106 11.07 -1.20 -12.12
C ALA A 106 10.87 -2.37 -11.13
N PRO A 107 9.66 -2.96 -11.03
CA PRO A 107 9.43 -4.11 -10.16
C PRO A 107 10.25 -5.34 -10.56
N ASN A 108 11.04 -5.87 -9.62
CA ASN A 108 11.83 -7.10 -9.78
C ASN A 108 10.99 -8.37 -9.54
N TRP A 109 10.22 -8.75 -10.55
CA TRP A 109 9.34 -9.92 -10.47
C TRP A 109 10.11 -11.24 -10.35
N ARG A 110 9.76 -12.03 -9.35
CA ARG A 110 10.25 -13.41 -9.17
C ARG A 110 9.08 -14.36 -9.08
N ARG A 111 9.17 -15.48 -9.80
CA ARG A 111 8.15 -16.52 -9.75
C ARG A 111 8.12 -17.18 -8.38
N MET A 112 6.97 -17.14 -7.70
CA MET A 112 6.74 -17.79 -6.42
C MET A 112 6.04 -19.14 -6.58
N SER A 113 5.10 -19.22 -7.54
CA SER A 113 4.37 -20.45 -7.88
C SER A 113 4.03 -20.46 -9.37
N PRO A 114 3.38 -21.52 -9.89
CA PRO A 114 2.91 -21.50 -11.27
C PRO A 114 1.93 -20.37 -11.59
N SER A 115 1.21 -19.87 -10.58
CA SER A 115 0.14 -18.88 -10.73
C SER A 115 0.46 -17.50 -10.16
N VAL A 116 1.59 -17.36 -9.44
CA VAL A 116 1.90 -16.12 -8.70
C VAL A 116 3.36 -15.74 -8.88
N ASP A 117 3.58 -14.49 -9.26
CA ASP A 117 4.86 -13.80 -9.16
C ASP A 117 4.84 -12.79 -8.01
N VAL A 118 6.00 -12.49 -7.44
CA VAL A 118 6.17 -11.52 -6.36
C VAL A 118 7.32 -10.56 -6.69
N ALA A 119 7.12 -9.26 -6.42
CA ALA A 119 8.17 -8.25 -6.45
C ALA A 119 8.20 -7.55 -5.09
N ARG A 120 9.27 -7.75 -4.31
CA ARG A 120 9.43 -7.14 -2.98
C ARG A 120 9.88 -5.69 -3.10
N VAL A 121 9.43 -4.85 -2.18
CA VAL A 121 9.73 -3.43 -2.14
C VAL A 121 10.41 -3.08 -0.82
N ARG A 122 11.43 -2.23 -0.86
CA ARG A 122 12.12 -1.79 0.36
C ARG A 122 11.43 -0.57 0.92
N THR A 123 11.23 -0.60 2.22
CA THR A 123 10.51 0.45 2.97
C THR A 123 11.33 0.99 4.14
N GLY A 124 12.44 0.32 4.50
CA GLY A 124 13.29 0.72 5.62
C GLY A 124 12.73 0.36 6.99
N GLN A 125 11.50 -0.18 7.06
CA GLN A 125 10.89 -0.69 8.30
C GLN A 125 11.04 -2.21 8.42
N LYS A 126 10.86 -2.73 9.64
CA LYS A 126 11.13 -4.13 10.00
C LYS A 126 9.89 -4.94 10.43
N LYS A 127 8.72 -4.32 10.44
CA LYS A 127 7.46 -4.89 10.92
C LYS A 127 6.69 -5.67 9.84
N PHE A 128 6.72 -5.21 8.60
CA PHE A 128 6.01 -5.83 7.47
C PHE A 128 6.94 -6.12 6.30
N GLU A 129 6.73 -7.22 5.59
CA GLU A 129 7.22 -7.35 4.21
C GLU A 129 6.22 -6.65 3.28
N VAL A 130 6.67 -5.67 2.51
CA VAL A 130 5.85 -5.00 1.48
C VAL A 130 6.23 -5.57 0.12
N ALA A 131 5.22 -6.02 -0.63
CA ALA A 131 5.43 -6.63 -1.93
C ALA A 131 4.25 -6.42 -2.87
N LEU A 132 4.55 -6.41 -4.16
CA LEU A 132 3.57 -6.59 -5.22
C LEU A 132 3.40 -8.09 -5.50
N HIS A 133 2.17 -8.53 -5.63
CA HIS A 133 1.81 -9.87 -6.06
C HIS A 133 1.08 -9.79 -7.40
N ARG A 134 1.51 -10.60 -8.37
CA ARG A 134 0.83 -10.76 -9.65
C ARG A 134 0.28 -12.16 -9.75
N ILE A 135 -1.05 -12.27 -9.79
CA ILE A 135 -1.78 -13.52 -9.97
C ILE A 135 -2.22 -13.61 -11.43
N CYS A 136 -1.85 -14.69 -12.13
CA CYS A 136 -2.28 -14.86 -13.52
C CYS A 136 -3.79 -15.15 -13.62
N ALA A 137 -4.35 -14.96 -14.81
CA ALA A 137 -5.78 -15.17 -15.05
C ALA A 137 -6.21 -16.61 -14.68
N GLY A 138 -7.24 -16.73 -13.83
CA GLY A 138 -7.71 -18.02 -13.30
C GLY A 138 -6.73 -18.74 -12.35
N GLY A 139 -5.55 -18.15 -12.09
CA GLY A 139 -4.52 -18.70 -11.24
C GLY A 139 -4.98 -18.74 -9.78
N LYS A 140 -4.66 -19.83 -9.08
CA LYS A 140 -4.99 -19.99 -7.65
C LYS A 140 -3.73 -19.98 -6.81
N THR A 141 -3.79 -19.29 -5.69
CA THR A 141 -2.82 -19.47 -4.62
C THR A 141 -3.07 -20.82 -3.91
N PRO A 142 -2.07 -21.39 -3.23
CA PRO A 142 -2.34 -22.43 -2.25
C PRO A 142 -3.25 -21.88 -1.15
N HIS A 143 -4.22 -22.69 -0.68
CA HIS A 143 -5.01 -22.32 0.49
C HIS A 143 -4.09 -22.13 1.70
N HIS A 144 -4.23 -20.99 2.38
CA HIS A 144 -3.33 -20.60 3.46
C HIS A 144 -4.04 -19.77 4.52
N GLY A 145 -3.51 -19.83 5.74
CA GLY A 145 -3.90 -18.99 6.86
C GLY A 145 -2.85 -17.96 7.24
N HIS A 146 -3.28 -16.87 7.86
CA HIS A 146 -2.42 -15.79 8.32
C HIS A 146 -2.01 -15.97 9.77
N LYS A 147 -0.72 -15.74 10.08
CA LYS A 147 -0.20 -15.73 11.47
C LYS A 147 -0.12 -14.33 12.08
N GLY A 148 -0.30 -13.31 11.25
CA GLY A 148 -0.16 -11.91 11.57
C GLY A 148 -1.11 -11.11 10.71
N THR A 149 -1.06 -9.80 10.82
CA THR A 149 -1.85 -8.91 9.97
C THR A 149 -1.32 -8.91 8.54
N GLU A 150 -2.23 -8.93 7.58
CA GLU A 150 -1.99 -8.66 6.16
C GLU A 150 -2.91 -7.53 5.70
N PHE A 151 -2.34 -6.50 5.09
CA PHE A 151 -3.07 -5.51 4.32
C PHE A 151 -2.91 -5.83 2.84
N THR A 152 -3.99 -5.77 2.06
CA THR A 152 -3.94 -5.95 0.61
C THR A 152 -4.73 -4.86 -0.10
N VAL A 153 -4.16 -4.29 -1.16
CA VAL A 153 -4.84 -3.34 -2.04
C VAL A 153 -4.76 -3.84 -3.48
N VAL A 154 -5.90 -4.00 -4.14
CA VAL A 154 -5.94 -4.38 -5.56
C VAL A 154 -5.57 -3.17 -6.41
N LEU A 155 -4.45 -3.25 -7.14
CA LEU A 155 -3.97 -2.16 -7.99
C LEU A 155 -4.46 -2.30 -9.44
N LYS A 156 -4.59 -3.54 -9.92
CA LYS A 156 -5.01 -3.87 -11.28
C LYS A 156 -5.81 -5.17 -11.30
N GLY A 157 -6.84 -5.24 -12.14
CA GLY A 157 -7.64 -6.43 -12.34
C GLY A 157 -8.52 -6.78 -11.14
N SER A 158 -8.72 -8.08 -10.90
CA SER A 158 -9.53 -8.55 -9.77
C SER A 158 -9.16 -9.98 -9.38
N PHE A 159 -9.42 -10.31 -8.12
CA PHE A 159 -9.38 -11.68 -7.63
C PHE A 159 -10.61 -11.95 -6.75
N SER A 160 -10.85 -13.21 -6.45
CA SER A 160 -11.88 -13.63 -5.50
C SER A 160 -11.31 -14.59 -4.47
N ASP A 161 -11.92 -14.63 -3.30
CA ASP A 161 -11.72 -15.68 -2.30
C ASP A 161 -13.09 -16.21 -1.83
N GLU A 162 -13.10 -16.96 -0.74
CA GLU A 162 -14.29 -17.53 -0.12
C GLU A 162 -15.31 -16.48 0.36
N GLN A 163 -14.89 -15.22 0.54
CA GLN A 163 -15.71 -14.17 1.13
C GLN A 163 -16.27 -13.22 0.08
N ALA A 164 -15.47 -12.82 -0.91
CA ALA A 164 -15.91 -11.84 -1.90
C ALA A 164 -15.10 -11.87 -3.20
N VAL A 165 -15.52 -11.02 -4.13
CA VAL A 165 -14.75 -10.59 -5.29
C VAL A 165 -14.20 -9.20 -5.00
N TYR A 166 -12.89 -9.03 -5.17
CA TYR A 166 -12.17 -7.79 -4.93
C TYR A 166 -11.65 -7.23 -6.26
N SER A 167 -11.94 -5.97 -6.52
CA SER A 167 -11.59 -5.26 -7.75
C SER A 167 -10.63 -4.11 -7.46
N GLU A 168 -10.09 -3.49 -8.52
CA GLU A 168 -9.22 -2.31 -8.42
C GLU A 168 -9.71 -1.29 -7.38
N GLY A 169 -8.81 -0.92 -6.48
CA GLY A 169 -9.05 -0.02 -5.37
C GLY A 169 -9.57 -0.68 -4.09
N ASP A 170 -10.05 -1.93 -4.10
CA ASP A 170 -10.49 -2.59 -2.86
C ASP A 170 -9.33 -2.78 -1.87
N PHE A 171 -9.60 -2.46 -0.61
CA PHE A 171 -8.68 -2.60 0.52
C PHE A 171 -9.13 -3.73 1.44
N LEU A 172 -8.24 -4.69 1.71
CA LEU A 172 -8.50 -5.83 2.58
C LEU A 172 -7.58 -5.79 3.80
N LEU A 173 -8.15 -6.19 4.94
CA LEU A 173 -7.43 -6.46 6.17
C LEU A 173 -7.70 -7.91 6.58
N ARG A 174 -6.64 -8.71 6.65
CA ARG A 174 -6.66 -10.06 7.21
C ARG A 174 -5.87 -10.10 8.50
N GLY A 175 -6.38 -10.84 9.47
CA GLY A 175 -5.77 -11.02 10.78
C GLY A 175 -5.32 -12.46 11.02
N PRO A 176 -4.67 -12.71 12.17
CA PRO A 176 -4.31 -14.06 12.60
C PRO A 176 -5.53 -14.99 12.64
N GLY A 177 -5.43 -16.14 11.99
CA GLY A 177 -6.50 -17.15 11.96
C GLY A 177 -7.43 -17.05 10.75
N ASP A 178 -7.38 -15.97 9.98
CA ASP A 178 -8.06 -15.91 8.69
C ASP A 178 -7.40 -16.90 7.71
N GLU A 179 -8.22 -17.68 7.02
CA GLU A 179 -7.79 -18.60 5.95
C GLU A 179 -8.51 -18.26 4.65
N HIS A 180 -7.80 -18.38 3.52
CA HIS A 180 -8.37 -18.12 2.21
C HIS A 180 -7.59 -18.79 1.07
N GLN A 181 -8.24 -18.87 -0.10
CA GLN A 181 -7.61 -19.23 -1.37
C GLN A 181 -7.90 -18.19 -2.47
N PRO A 182 -7.08 -17.11 -2.53
CA PRO A 182 -7.18 -16.14 -3.63
C PRO A 182 -7.06 -16.79 -5.01
N MET A 183 -7.98 -16.39 -5.90
CA MET A 183 -8.03 -16.79 -7.31
C MET A 183 -8.17 -15.57 -8.21
N GLY A 184 -7.26 -15.38 -9.17
CA GLY A 184 -7.35 -14.31 -10.16
C GLY A 184 -8.56 -14.50 -11.08
N ALA A 185 -9.21 -13.40 -11.47
CA ALA A 185 -10.29 -13.44 -12.45
C ALA A 185 -9.82 -13.95 -13.82
N GLN A 186 -10.75 -14.41 -14.65
CA GLN A 186 -10.42 -14.97 -15.98
C GLN A 186 -10.09 -13.89 -17.03
N ASN A 187 -10.43 -12.63 -16.76
CA ASN A 187 -10.34 -11.53 -17.72
C ASN A 187 -8.95 -10.85 -17.75
N GLY A 188 -8.00 -11.28 -16.93
CA GLY A 188 -6.66 -10.71 -16.93
C GLY A 188 -5.84 -11.09 -15.70
N GLU A 189 -4.61 -10.60 -15.65
CA GLU A 189 -3.81 -10.65 -14.43
C GLU A 189 -4.41 -9.74 -13.34
N CYS A 190 -4.20 -10.12 -12.09
CA CYS A 190 -4.48 -9.28 -10.93
C CYS A 190 -3.17 -8.87 -10.27
N ILE A 191 -2.97 -7.57 -10.05
CA ILE A 191 -1.81 -7.05 -9.32
C ILE A 191 -2.30 -6.44 -8.01
N CYS A 192 -1.72 -6.90 -6.91
CA CYS A 192 -2.02 -6.41 -5.56
C CYS A 192 -0.77 -5.87 -4.89
N LEU A 193 -0.90 -4.79 -4.13
CA LEU A 193 0.05 -4.39 -3.10
C LEU A 193 -0.31 -5.10 -1.81
N SER A 194 0.68 -5.60 -1.10
CA SER A 194 0.48 -6.26 0.19
C SER A 194 1.52 -5.82 1.22
N ALA A 195 1.10 -5.77 2.49
CA ALA A 195 1.97 -5.60 3.64
C ALA A 195 1.70 -6.72 4.65
N LEU A 196 2.65 -7.63 4.82
CA LEU A 196 2.47 -8.86 5.61
C LEU A 196 3.35 -8.86 6.86
N ALA A 197 2.74 -8.98 8.04
CA ALA A 197 3.45 -8.93 9.33
C ALA A 197 4.06 -10.27 9.76
N ALA A 198 3.56 -11.40 9.25
CA ALA A 198 4.04 -12.72 9.61
C ALA A 198 3.89 -13.73 8.46
N PRO A 199 4.72 -14.80 8.42
CA PRO A 199 4.60 -15.87 7.43
C PRO A 199 3.19 -16.48 7.35
N ILE A 200 2.73 -16.75 6.13
CA ILE A 200 1.51 -17.53 5.90
C ILE A 200 1.72 -19.00 6.27
N LYS A 201 0.64 -19.68 6.65
CA LYS A 201 0.61 -21.12 6.97
C LYS A 201 -0.18 -21.84 5.89
N LEU A 202 0.49 -22.64 5.08
CA LEU A 202 -0.20 -23.50 4.10
C LEU A 202 -1.04 -24.57 4.81
N SER A 203 -2.27 -24.79 4.32
CA SER A 203 -3.18 -25.78 4.91
C SER A 203 -2.90 -27.22 4.42
N SER A 204 -2.13 -27.39 3.34
CA SER A 204 -1.82 -28.70 2.75
C SER A 204 -0.50 -29.31 3.27
N PRO A 205 -0.42 -30.64 3.49
CA PRO A 205 0.81 -31.33 3.90
C PRO A 205 1.98 -31.17 2.93
N LEU A 206 1.71 -30.92 1.64
CA LEU A 206 2.72 -30.74 0.60
C LEU A 206 3.43 -29.37 0.67
N GLY A 207 2.95 -28.46 1.54
CA GLY A 207 3.50 -27.11 1.70
C GLY A 207 4.96 -27.05 2.21
N PHE A 208 5.52 -28.19 2.61
CA PHE A 208 6.92 -28.30 3.04
C PHE A 208 7.93 -27.86 1.98
N LEU A 209 7.65 -28.11 0.69
CA LEU A 209 8.57 -27.76 -0.42
C LEU A 209 8.61 -26.25 -0.72
N MET A 210 7.62 -25.48 -0.26
CA MET A 210 7.54 -24.02 -0.47
C MET A 210 8.12 -23.21 0.71
N LYS A 211 8.57 -23.87 1.79
CA LYS A 211 9.04 -23.23 3.04
C LYS A 211 10.05 -22.07 2.90
N PRO A 212 11.03 -22.09 1.98
CA PRO A 212 11.94 -20.96 1.80
C PRO A 212 11.25 -19.68 1.32
N TRP A 213 10.16 -19.83 0.56
CA TRP A 213 9.42 -18.73 -0.07
C TRP A 213 8.31 -18.15 0.81
N LEU A 214 7.91 -18.88 1.86
CA LEU A 214 6.91 -18.47 2.84
C LEU A 214 7.50 -17.59 3.97
N ARG A 215 8.83 -17.38 3.99
CA ARG A 215 9.48 -16.49 4.96
C ARG A 215 9.24 -15.05 4.56
N ILE A 216 8.84 -14.22 5.52
CA ILE A 216 8.84 -12.76 5.34
C ILE A 216 10.24 -12.22 5.60
N ASN A 217 10.65 -11.24 4.81
CA ASN A 217 11.86 -10.45 4.98
C ASN A 217 11.47 -8.97 4.93
N PRO A 218 11.02 -8.39 6.05
CA PRO A 218 10.87 -6.95 6.16
C PRO A 218 12.21 -6.26 5.84
N MET A 219 12.19 -5.30 4.91
CA MET A 219 13.37 -4.59 4.40
C MET A 219 13.07 -3.11 4.17
#